data_AF-A0A6C8H6K4-F1
#
_entry.id   AF-A0A6C8H6K4-F1
#
_cell.length_a   1.000
_cell.length_b   1.000
_cell.length_c   1.000
_cell.angle_alpha   90.00
_cell.angle_beta   90.00
_cell.angle_gamma   90.00
#
_symmetry.space_group_name_H-M   'P 1'
#
loop_
_entity.id
_entity.type
_entity.pdbx_description
1 polymer ?
#
loop_
_entity_poly.entity_id
_entity_poly.type
_entity_poly.pdbx_seq_one_letter_code
_entity_poly.pdbx_strand_id
1 'polypeptide(L)' 'RGATIVGHWPTAGYHFEASKGLADDDHFVGLAIDEDRQPELTAERVEKWVKQVSAELHLDDILNA' A
#
# COMPACT_ATOMS: atom_id res chain seq x y z
N ARG A 1 -2.61 1.57 -24.60
CA ARG A 1 -2.39 2.33 -23.35
C ARG A 1 -2.58 1.36 -22.19
N GLY A 2 -1.65 1.33 -21.24
CA GLY A 2 -1.70 0.45 -20.06
C GLY A 2 -2.41 1.11 -18.87
N ALA A 3 -2.47 0.40 -17.75
CA ALA A 3 -2.94 0.93 -16.47
C ALA A 3 -1.92 1.90 -15.86
N THR A 4 -2.41 2.86 -15.08
CA THR A 4 -1.60 3.67 -14.17
C THR A 4 -1.65 3.01 -12.80
N ILE A 5 -0.49 2.75 -12.19
CA ILE A 5 -0.38 2.13 -10.88
C ILE A 5 -0.41 3.22 -9.80
N VAL A 6 -1.12 2.93 -8.70
CA VAL A 6 -1.26 3.75 -7.50
C VAL A 6 -1.16 2.84 -6.28
N GLY A 7 -0.87 3.40 -5.11
CA GLY A 7 -0.85 2.69 -3.84
C GLY A 7 0.44 1.94 -3.54
N HIS A 8 1.60 2.43 -4.01
CA HIS A 8 2.91 1.89 -3.61
C HIS A 8 3.06 1.89 -2.09
N TRP A 9 3.64 0.84 -1.52
CA TRP A 9 3.70 0.66 -0.07
C TRP A 9 5.14 0.40 0.41
N PRO A 10 5.65 1.08 1.44
CA PRO A 10 7.03 0.92 1.87
C PRO A 10 7.35 -0.50 2.35
N THR A 11 8.56 -0.98 2.04
CA THR A 11 9.11 -2.26 2.53
C THR A 11 9.61 -2.15 3.98
N ALA A 12 9.74 -0.92 4.50
CA ALA A 12 10.11 -0.66 5.88
C ALA A 12 9.13 -1.33 6.86
N GLY A 13 9.67 -2.04 7.85
CA GLY A 13 8.87 -2.77 8.84
C GLY A 13 8.48 -4.19 8.44
N TYR A 14 8.98 -4.69 7.30
CA TYR A 14 8.88 -6.09 6.89
C TYR A 14 10.26 -6.75 6.91
N HIS A 15 10.30 -8.05 7.19
CA HIS A 15 11.51 -8.86 7.07
C HIS A 15 11.26 -10.00 6.08
N PHE A 16 11.96 -9.96 4.96
CA PHE A 16 11.82 -10.93 3.86
C PHE A 16 13.16 -11.08 3.12
N GLU A 17 13.34 -12.20 2.43
CA GLU A 17 14.54 -12.44 1.60
C GLU A 17 14.34 -11.92 0.16
N ALA A 18 13.17 -12.18 -0.43
CA ALA A 18 12.79 -11.71 -1.75
C ALA A 18 11.27 -11.62 -1.88
N SER A 19 10.78 -10.67 -2.68
CA SER A 19 9.37 -10.56 -3.01
C SER A 19 9.19 -10.17 -4.48
N LYS A 20 8.33 -10.91 -5.20
CA LYS A 20 7.89 -10.53 -6.56
C LYS A 20 6.97 -9.30 -6.56
N GLY A 21 6.48 -8.91 -5.39
CA GLY A 21 5.66 -7.72 -5.21
C GLY A 21 6.47 -6.44 -5.04
N LEU A 22 7.79 -6.46 -5.21
CA LEU A 22 8.60 -5.23 -5.18
C LEU A 22 8.42 -4.43 -6.47
N ALA A 23 8.16 -3.14 -6.31
CA ALA A 23 8.22 -2.16 -7.40
C ALA A 23 9.65 -1.64 -7.58
N ASP A 24 10.35 -1.46 -6.46
CA ASP A 24 11.76 -1.06 -6.33
C ASP A 24 12.32 -1.62 -5.00
N ASP A 25 13.51 -1.16 -4.60
CA ASP A 25 14.19 -1.64 -3.38
C ASP A 25 13.48 -1.23 -2.08
N ASP A 26 12.70 -0.14 -2.10
CA ASP A 26 12.10 0.49 -0.93
C ASP A 26 10.55 0.36 -0.89
N HIS A 27 9.92 -0.09 -1.98
CA HIS A 27 8.47 -0.16 -2.11
C HIS A 27 7.96 -1.46 -2.74
N PHE A 28 6.86 -1.96 -2.18
CA PHE A 28 5.96 -2.89 -2.83
C PHE A 28 5.07 -2.19 -3.88
N VAL A 29 4.58 -2.95 -4.86
CA VAL A 29 3.61 -2.52 -5.88
C VAL A 29 2.24 -2.16 -5.29
N GLY A 30 1.97 -2.55 -4.05
CA GLY A 30 0.70 -2.39 -3.35
C GLY A 30 0.84 -2.72 -1.86
N LEU A 31 -0.22 -2.50 -1.08
CA LEU A 31 -0.23 -2.82 0.36
C LEU A 31 0.13 -4.29 0.63
N ALA A 32 1.16 -4.50 1.44
CA ALA A 32 1.52 -5.81 1.97
C ALA A 32 0.93 -5.99 3.38
N ILE A 33 0.28 -7.12 3.64
CA ILE A 33 -0.26 -7.48 4.97
C ILE A 33 0.30 -8.85 5.35
N ASP A 34 0.64 -9.01 6.64
CA ASP A 34 1.16 -10.24 7.22
C ASP A 34 0.38 -10.57 8.49
N GLU A 35 -0.70 -11.34 8.34
CA GLU A 35 -1.57 -11.78 9.45
C GLU A 35 -0.94 -12.85 10.35
N ASP A 36 0.08 -13.55 9.86
CA ASP A 36 0.72 -14.62 10.61
C ASP A 36 1.76 -14.07 11.60
N ARG A 37 2.47 -13.02 11.21
CA ARG A 37 3.58 -12.44 11.99
C ARG A 37 3.30 -11.06 12.57
N GLN A 38 2.42 -10.28 11.94
CA GLN A 38 2.12 -8.89 12.30
C GLN A 38 0.62 -8.55 12.23
N PRO A 39 -0.31 -9.40 12.74
CA PRO A 39 -1.75 -9.16 12.64
C PRO A 39 -2.20 -7.84 13.30
N GLU A 40 -1.49 -7.40 14.34
CA GLU A 40 -1.77 -6.16 15.05
C GLU A 40 -1.58 -4.90 14.19
N LEU A 41 -0.77 -4.99 13.13
CA LEU A 41 -0.49 -3.85 12.24
C LEU A 41 -1.51 -3.72 11.11
N THR A 42 -2.36 -4.73 10.87
CA THR A 42 -3.25 -4.74 9.70
C THR A 42 -4.20 -3.56 9.67
N ALA A 43 -4.91 -3.29 10.77
CA ALA A 43 -5.89 -2.21 10.82
C ALA A 43 -5.25 -0.84 10.51
N GLU A 44 -4.09 -0.57 11.13
CA GLU A 44 -3.35 0.67 10.93
C GLU A 44 -2.82 0.79 9.49
N ARG A 45 -2.25 -0.29 8.93
CA ARG A 45 -1.68 -0.31 7.59
C ARG A 45 -2.76 -0.10 6.52
N VAL A 46 -3.91 -0.77 6.66
CA VAL A 46 -5.07 -0.60 5.77
C VAL A 46 -5.58 0.84 5.83
N GLU A 47 -5.76 1.41 7.03
CA GLU A 47 -6.24 2.80 7.16
C GLU A 47 -5.30 3.80 6.46
N LYS A 48 -3.99 3.65 6.65
CA LYS A 48 -2.97 4.49 6.01
C LYS A 48 -2.99 4.35 4.49
N TRP A 49 -3.04 3.11 3.99
CA TRP A 49 -3.04 2.85 2.56
C TRP A 49 -4.31 3.35 1.85
N VAL A 50 -5.48 3.18 2.48
CA VAL A 50 -6.73 3.72 1.93
C VAL A 50 -6.66 5.25 1.82
N LYS A 51 -6.15 5.95 2.84
CA LYS A 51 -5.94 7.40 2.78
C LYS A 51 -4.99 7.80 1.65
N GLN A 52 -3.90 7.06 1.46
CA GLN A 52 -2.95 7.28 0.38
C GLN A 52 -3.62 7.11 -0.99
N VAL A 53 -4.29 5.99 -1.24
CA VAL A 53 -4.94 5.71 -2.53
C VAL A 53 -6.07 6.71 -2.80
N SER A 54 -6.84 7.10 -1.79
CA SER A 54 -7.86 8.15 -1.92
C SER A 54 -7.27 9.47 -2.39
N ALA A 55 -6.12 9.88 -1.84
CA ALA A 55 -5.43 11.09 -2.25
C ALA A 55 -4.85 10.97 -3.67
N GLU A 56 -4.21 9.85 -4.00
CA GLU A 56 -3.63 9.60 -5.34
C GLU A 56 -4.68 9.52 -6.45
N LEU A 57 -5.89 9.05 -6.13
CA LEU A 57 -7.02 8.98 -7.05
C LEU A 57 -7.92 10.22 -7.00
N HIS A 58 -7.61 11.20 -6.16
CA HIS A 58 -8.43 12.40 -5.94
C HIS A 58 -9.89 12.07 -5.55
N LEU A 59 -10.11 11.02 -4.75
CA LEU A 59 -11.44 10.61 -4.32
C LEU A 59 -12.12 11.64 -3.40
N ASP A 60 -11.33 12.43 -2.68
CA ASP A 60 -11.85 13.50 -1.82
C ASP A 60 -12.64 14.55 -2.62
N ASP A 61 -12.25 14.82 -3.87
CA ASP A 61 -12.95 15.74 -4.76
C ASP A 61 -14.30 15.18 -5.22
N ILE A 62 -14.46 13.85 -5.20
CA ILE A 62 -15.69 13.14 -5.61
C ILE A 62 -16.64 12.98 -4.43
N LEU A 63 -16.11 12.68 -3.24
CA LEU A 63 -16.91 12.42 -2.05
C LEU A 63 -17.49 13.71 -1.43
N ASN A 64 -16.85 14.86 -1.64
CA ASN A 64 -17.28 16.15 -1.13
C ASN A 64 -18.04 17.02 -2.17
N ALA A 65 -18.30 16.46 -3.36
CA ALA A 65 -19.13 17.07 -4.40
C ALA A 65 -20.61 16.77 -4.20
#